data_AF-A0ABD3SN10-F1
#
_entry.id   AF-A0ABD3SN10-F1
#
_cell.length_a   1.000
_cell.length_b   1.000
_cell.length_c   1.000
_cell.angle_alpha   90.00
_cell.angle_beta   90.00
_cell.angle_gamma   90.00
#
_symmetry.space_group_name_H-M   'P 1'
#
loop_
_entity.id
_entity.type
_entity.pdbx_description
1 polymer ?
#
loop_
_entity_poly.entity_id
_entity_poly.type
_entity_poly.pdbx_seq_one_letter_code
_entity_poly.pdbx_strand_id
1 'polypeptide(L)'
;MHYLKEGELETLQHIASTKAFQEVKKADFVLHNTVQELESETLDDLNKKQPNYAIGPLSNFLTKIHVTKSMWSESDCTKWLESKPLDSVLYVSFGSLIQTNKHLIQEIAHGLLLTQIKILMSGIGSLGLKQEIQKLKNVLHKAIEKDGSSERNFDKFVKDLKAKIYT
;
A
#
# COMPACT_ATOMS: atom_id res chain seq x y z
N MET A 1 -21.40 16.97 -13.78
CA MET A 1 -20.83 15.74 -13.17
C MET A 1 -21.72 15.36 -12.01
N HIS A 2 -22.41 14.23 -12.11
CA HIS A 2 -23.27 13.74 -11.04
C HIS A 2 -22.41 13.33 -9.85
N TYR A 3 -22.56 14.08 -8.76
CA TYR A 3 -22.09 13.68 -7.44
C TYR A 3 -22.94 12.47 -7.02
N LEU A 4 -22.35 11.27 -7.08
CA LEU A 4 -22.92 10.10 -6.42
C LEU A 4 -23.05 10.42 -4.94
N LYS A 5 -24.22 10.16 -4.36
CA LYS A 5 -24.56 10.53 -2.98
C LYS A 5 -23.66 9.77 -2.02
N GLU A 6 -23.07 10.50 -1.08
CA GLU A 6 -22.14 10.09 -0.02
C GLU A 6 -22.53 8.74 0.64
N GLY A 7 -23.82 8.50 0.86
CA GLY A 7 -24.32 7.26 1.49
C GLY A 7 -24.34 6.00 0.61
N GLU A 8 -24.30 6.10 -0.72
CA GLU A 8 -24.37 4.93 -1.61
C GLU A 8 -23.01 4.23 -1.74
N LEU A 9 -21.90 4.97 -1.75
CA LEU A 9 -20.56 4.40 -1.88
C LEU A 9 -20.08 3.72 -0.59
N GLU A 10 -20.32 4.34 0.57
CA GLU A 10 -19.98 3.77 1.88
C GLU A 10 -20.69 2.41 2.08
N THR A 11 -21.96 2.34 1.68
CA THR A 11 -22.76 1.12 1.74
C THR A 11 -22.19 0.01 0.84
N LEU A 12 -21.81 0.33 -0.40
CA LEU A 12 -21.24 -0.64 -1.33
C LEU A 12 -19.86 -1.15 -0.89
N GLN A 13 -18.99 -0.26 -0.38
CA GLN A 13 -17.68 -0.64 0.13
C GLN A 13 -17.81 -1.55 1.37
N HIS A 14 -18.74 -1.23 2.27
CA HIS A 14 -19.03 -2.07 3.43
C HIS A 14 -19.55 -3.46 3.02
N ILE A 15 -20.50 -3.52 2.06
CA ILE A 15 -21.03 -4.78 1.55
C ILE A 15 -19.94 -5.62 0.88
N ALA A 16 -19.13 -5.00 0.01
CA ALA A 16 -18.04 -5.67 -0.68
C ALA A 16 -17.01 -6.23 0.31
N SER A 17 -16.61 -5.43 1.30
CA SER A 17 -15.67 -5.85 2.35
C SER A 17 -16.23 -7.01 3.17
N THR A 18 -17.48 -6.90 3.62
CA THR A 18 -18.16 -7.96 4.39
C THR A 18 -18.20 -9.28 3.61
N LYS A 19 -18.58 -9.22 2.32
CA LYS A 19 -18.62 -10.40 1.46
C LYS A 19 -17.22 -10.98 1.25
N ALA A 20 -16.23 -10.15 0.99
CA ALA A 20 -14.84 -10.58 0.84
C ALA A 20 -14.34 -11.35 2.08
N PHE A 21 -14.62 -10.85 3.29
CA PHE A 21 -14.24 -11.55 4.53
C PHE A 21 -14.91 -12.92 4.69
N GLN A 22 -16.15 -13.09 4.22
CA GLN A 22 -16.80 -14.41 4.27
C GLN A 22 -16.23 -15.38 3.23
N GLU A 23 -15.87 -14.89 2.05
CA GLU A 23 -15.29 -15.73 1.00
C GLU A 23 -13.83 -16.10 1.31
N VAL A 24 -13.04 -15.21 1.90
CA VAL A 24 -11.65 -15.50 2.31
C VAL A 24 -11.57 -16.68 3.27
N LYS A 25 -12.56 -16.86 4.16
CA LYS A 25 -12.61 -18.03 5.07
C LYS A 25 -12.75 -19.37 4.35
N LYS A 26 -13.23 -19.37 3.11
CA LYS A 26 -13.38 -20.56 2.26
C LYS A 26 -12.18 -20.76 1.34
N ALA A 27 -11.28 -19.78 1.24
CA ALA A 27 -10.13 -19.86 0.36
C ALA A 27 -9.10 -20.86 0.90
N ASP A 28 -8.55 -21.67 0.00
CA ASP A 28 -7.53 -22.66 0.37
C ASP A 28 -6.20 -22.01 0.77
N PHE A 29 -5.89 -20.86 0.17
CA PHE A 29 -4.69 -20.08 0.41
C PHE A 29 -5.04 -18.60 0.33
N VAL A 30 -4.37 -17.78 1.16
CA VAL A 30 -4.50 -16.31 1.13
C VAL A 30 -3.13 -15.70 0.89
N LEU A 31 -3.03 -14.86 -0.13
CA LEU A 31 -1.80 -14.16 -0.50
C LEU A 31 -1.90 -12.70 -0.06
N HIS A 32 -0.90 -12.25 0.71
CA HIS A 32 -0.83 -10.90 1.25
C HIS A 32 0.25 -10.11 0.53
N ASN A 33 -0.10 -8.91 0.05
CA ASN A 33 0.86 -7.95 -0.49
C ASN A 33 1.56 -7.19 0.63
N THR A 34 2.28 -7.93 1.47
CA THR A 34 3.08 -7.47 2.60
C THR A 34 4.36 -8.31 2.68
N VAL A 35 5.28 -7.97 3.58
CA VAL A 35 6.46 -8.79 3.88
C VAL A 35 6.34 -9.34 5.30
N GLN A 36 6.94 -10.51 5.54
CA GLN A 36 6.85 -11.19 6.84
C GLN A 36 7.30 -10.29 8.00
N GLU A 37 8.33 -9.49 7.77
CA GLU A 37 8.97 -8.63 8.76
C GLU A 37 8.09 -7.47 9.26
N LEU A 38 7.05 -7.08 8.50
CA LEU A 38 6.17 -5.98 8.90
C LEU A 38 5.00 -6.45 9.78
N GLU A 39 4.54 -7.69 9.58
CA GLU A 39 3.28 -8.17 10.15
C GLU A 39 3.40 -9.59 10.72
N SER A 40 4.58 -9.97 11.22
CA SER A 40 4.92 -11.35 11.60
C SER A 40 3.92 -11.96 12.58
N GLU A 41 3.57 -11.26 13.65
CA GLU A 41 2.65 -11.75 14.67
C GLU A 41 1.25 -11.98 14.09
N THR A 42 0.77 -11.06 13.26
CA THR A 42 -0.54 -11.17 12.59
C THR A 42 -0.55 -12.33 11.61
N LEU A 43 0.52 -12.50 10.82
CA LEU A 43 0.65 -13.61 9.87
C LEU A 43 0.74 -14.97 10.58
N ASP A 44 1.41 -15.04 11.72
CA ASP A 44 1.51 -16.26 12.53
C ASP A 44 0.14 -16.64 13.09
N ASP A 45 -0.64 -15.68 13.58
CA ASP A 45 -2.00 -15.91 14.06
C ASP A 45 -2.96 -16.32 12.94
N LEU A 46 -2.85 -15.70 11.76
CA LEU A 46 -3.64 -16.07 10.58
C LEU A 46 -3.29 -17.48 10.09
N ASN A 47 -2.01 -17.86 10.10
CA ASN A 47 -1.55 -19.18 9.70
C ASN A 47 -2.05 -20.32 10.61
N LYS A 48 -2.46 -20.02 11.86
CA LYS A 48 -3.16 -20.98 12.74
C LYS A 48 -4.58 -21.29 12.27
N LYS A 49 -5.17 -20.46 11.40
CA LYS A 49 -6.56 -20.61 10.92
C LYS A 49 -6.61 -21.22 9.52
N GLN A 50 -5.82 -20.70 8.60
CA GLN A 50 -5.70 -21.20 7.23
C GLN A 50 -4.32 -20.81 6.65
N PRO A 51 -3.87 -21.42 5.55
CA PRO A 51 -2.60 -21.05 4.93
C PRO A 51 -2.58 -19.60 4.43
N ASN A 52 -1.66 -18.79 4.95
CA ASN A 52 -1.46 -17.38 4.60
C ASN A 52 0.01 -17.12 4.22
N TYR A 53 0.25 -16.39 3.13
CA TYR A 53 1.61 -16.14 2.61
C TYR A 53 1.81 -14.65 2.34
N ALA A 54 2.79 -14.04 3.01
CA ALA A 54 3.26 -12.69 2.70
C ALA A 54 4.24 -12.75 1.51
N ILE A 55 3.79 -12.28 0.34
CA ILE A 55 4.52 -12.37 -0.93
C ILE A 55 4.83 -10.98 -1.55
N GLY A 56 4.53 -9.92 -0.82
CA GLY A 56 4.75 -8.54 -1.26
C GLY A 56 6.21 -8.10 -1.08
N PRO A 57 6.54 -6.84 -1.42
CA PRO A 57 5.71 -5.93 -2.19
C PRO A 57 5.62 -6.38 -3.67
N LEU A 58 4.39 -6.51 -4.17
CA LEU A 58 4.10 -6.93 -5.54
C LEU A 58 4.49 -5.87 -6.59
N SER A 59 4.82 -4.66 -6.17
CA SER A 59 5.20 -3.55 -7.06
C SER A 59 6.35 -3.89 -8.00
N ASN A 60 7.29 -4.74 -7.57
CA ASN A 60 8.44 -5.14 -8.40
C ASN A 60 8.02 -6.07 -9.55
N PHE A 61 7.06 -6.97 -9.31
CA PHE A 61 6.53 -7.87 -10.33
C PHE A 61 5.68 -7.13 -11.37
N LEU A 62 4.98 -6.08 -10.94
CA LEU A 62 4.07 -5.29 -11.79
C LEU A 62 4.79 -4.31 -12.72
N THR A 63 6.09 -4.04 -12.55
CA THR A 63 6.86 -3.18 -13.48
C THR A 63 6.90 -3.72 -14.91
N LYS A 64 6.70 -5.03 -15.10
CA LYS A 64 6.67 -5.70 -16.41
C LYS A 64 5.28 -5.79 -17.04
N ILE A 65 4.22 -5.46 -16.29
CA ILE A 65 2.83 -5.55 -16.76
C ILE A 65 2.31 -4.12 -16.95
N HIS A 66 1.96 -3.76 -18.18
CA HIS A 66 1.39 -2.45 -18.49
C HIS A 66 -0.08 -2.41 -18.06
N VAL A 67 -0.33 -2.23 -16.77
CA VAL A 67 -1.67 -1.99 -16.21
C VAL A 67 -1.91 -0.49 -16.16
N THR A 68 -3.05 -0.02 -16.67
CA THR A 68 -3.52 1.36 -16.44
C THR A 68 -3.64 1.59 -14.93
N LYS A 69 -2.71 2.39 -14.37
CA LYS A 69 -2.61 2.64 -12.92
C LYS A 69 -3.64 3.67 -12.44
N SER A 70 -4.24 4.41 -13.36
CA SER A 70 -5.23 5.45 -13.10
C SER A 70 -6.37 5.36 -14.12
N MET A 71 -7.60 5.56 -13.66
CA MET A 71 -8.76 5.78 -14.53
C MET A 71 -8.90 7.25 -14.96
N TRP A 72 -8.00 8.11 -14.48
CA TRP A 72 -7.99 9.56 -14.71
C TRP A 72 -6.82 9.96 -15.62
N SER A 73 -6.96 11.10 -16.30
CA SER A 73 -5.87 11.70 -17.07
C SER A 73 -4.67 11.97 -16.16
N GLU A 74 -3.54 11.36 -16.48
CA GLU A 74 -2.30 11.55 -15.73
C GLU A 74 -1.67 12.89 -16.12
N SER A 75 -1.29 13.69 -15.12
CA SER A 75 -0.42 14.84 -15.31
C SER A 75 1.03 14.43 -15.06
N ASP A 76 1.88 14.57 -16.07
CA ASP A 76 3.31 14.30 -15.92
C ASP A 76 3.98 15.48 -15.18
N CYS A 77 4.41 15.22 -13.95
CA CYS A 77 5.14 16.16 -13.12
C CYS A 77 6.63 15.82 -12.96
N THR A 78 7.15 14.84 -13.71
CA THR A 78 8.52 14.33 -13.60
C THR A 78 9.54 15.46 -13.73
N LYS A 79 9.43 16.31 -14.76
CA LYS A 79 10.33 17.45 -14.96
C LYS A 79 10.29 18.45 -13.80
N TRP A 80 9.14 18.65 -13.16
CA TRP A 80 9.02 19.53 -12.01
C TRP A 80 9.65 18.91 -10.76
N LEU A 81 9.48 17.59 -10.54
CA LEU A 81 10.11 16.86 -9.44
C LEU A 81 11.63 16.87 -9.55
N GLU A 82 12.17 16.58 -10.74
CA GLU A 82 13.61 16.58 -11.03
C GLU A 82 14.24 17.97 -10.82
N SER A 83 13.45 19.04 -10.92
CA SER A 83 13.92 20.41 -10.70
C SER A 83 14.02 20.79 -9.20
N LYS A 84 13.61 19.92 -8.26
CA LYS A 84 13.61 20.23 -6.82
C LYS A 84 14.79 19.58 -6.11
N PRO A 85 15.29 20.19 -5.02
CA PRO A 85 16.26 19.53 -4.16
C PRO A 85 15.75 18.18 -3.63
N LEU A 86 16.68 17.29 -3.31
CA LEU A 86 16.36 16.03 -2.63
C LEU A 86 15.62 16.28 -1.31
N ASP A 87 14.67 15.43 -0.98
CA ASP A 87 13.83 15.48 0.23
C ASP A 87 13.06 16.80 0.46
N SER A 88 12.88 17.64 -0.57
CA SER A 88 12.19 18.93 -0.42
C SER A 88 10.73 18.94 -0.87
N VAL A 89 10.23 17.82 -1.39
CA VAL A 89 8.85 17.70 -1.91
C VAL A 89 8.03 16.82 -0.98
N LEU A 90 6.86 17.30 -0.56
CA LEU A 90 5.89 16.52 0.18
C LEU A 90 4.83 15.97 -0.79
N TYR A 91 4.73 14.64 -0.86
CA TYR A 91 3.62 13.98 -1.55
C TYR A 91 2.43 13.86 -0.60
N VAL A 92 1.26 14.32 -1.04
CA VAL A 92 0.01 14.25 -0.28
C VAL A 92 -1.01 13.51 -1.11
N SER A 93 -1.51 12.39 -0.59
CA SER A 93 -2.55 11.59 -1.23
C SER A 93 -3.38 10.88 -0.18
N PHE A 94 -4.70 10.87 -0.38
CA PHE A 94 -5.68 10.18 0.45
C PHE A 94 -6.16 8.87 -0.21
N GLY A 95 -5.50 8.45 -1.30
CA GLY A 95 -5.95 7.34 -2.12
C GLY A 95 -7.16 7.69 -2.98
N SER A 96 -7.60 6.72 -3.80
CA SER A 96 -8.66 6.93 -4.80
C SER A 96 -10.08 6.74 -4.27
N LEU A 97 -10.22 6.12 -3.09
CA LEU A 97 -11.53 5.77 -2.52
C LEU A 97 -12.09 6.83 -1.59
N ILE A 98 -11.24 7.70 -1.05
CA ILE A 98 -11.69 8.74 -0.12
C ILE A 98 -12.41 9.84 -0.90
N GLN A 99 -13.69 10.02 -0.61
CA GLN A 99 -14.44 11.18 -1.05
C GLN A 99 -14.04 12.36 -0.16
N THR A 100 -13.41 13.36 -0.76
CA THR A 100 -13.07 14.61 -0.08
C THR A 100 -14.04 15.71 -0.48
N ASN A 101 -14.46 16.56 0.45
CA ASN A 101 -15.20 17.76 0.12
C ASN A 101 -14.27 18.98 -0.08
N LYS A 102 -14.77 20.01 -0.75
CA LYS A 102 -14.02 21.23 -1.06
C LYS A 102 -13.46 21.91 0.21
N HIS A 103 -14.25 21.95 1.28
CA HIS A 103 -13.86 22.59 2.53
C HIS A 103 -12.64 21.90 3.16
N LEU A 104 -12.65 20.57 3.23
CA LEU A 104 -11.51 19.80 3.74
C LEU A 104 -10.24 20.04 2.93
N ILE A 105 -10.35 20.05 1.59
CA ILE A 105 -9.20 20.36 0.72
C ILE A 105 -8.68 21.78 0.98
N GLN A 106 -9.57 22.75 1.17
CA GLN A 106 -9.19 24.14 1.47
C GLN A 106 -8.46 24.24 2.81
N GLU A 107 -8.94 23.57 3.85
CA GLU A 107 -8.28 23.58 5.15
C GLU A 107 -6.91 22.89 5.12
N ILE A 108 -6.78 21.78 4.38
CA ILE A 108 -5.46 21.15 4.17
C ILE A 108 -4.53 22.10 3.42
N ALA A 109 -5.00 22.74 2.35
CA ALA A 109 -4.21 23.70 1.58
C ALA A 109 -3.79 24.90 2.43
N HIS A 110 -4.70 25.46 3.24
CA HIS A 110 -4.40 26.53 4.19
C HIS A 110 -3.34 26.08 5.20
N GLY A 111 -3.49 24.91 5.80
CA GLY A 111 -2.50 24.35 6.73
C GLY A 111 -1.11 24.20 6.09
N LEU A 112 -1.05 23.70 4.86
CA LEU A 112 0.21 23.53 4.09
C LEU A 112 0.83 24.84 3.61
N LEU A 113 0.04 25.92 3.46
CA LEU A 113 0.55 27.25 3.13
C LEU A 113 1.05 27.99 4.38
N LEU A 114 0.33 27.86 5.49
CA LEU A 114 0.66 28.49 6.77
C LEU A 114 1.89 27.83 7.41
N THR A 115 1.99 26.50 7.34
CA THR A 115 3.24 25.81 7.65
C THR A 115 4.18 25.99 6.48
N GLN A 116 5.35 26.60 6.68
CA GLN A 116 6.38 26.51 5.65
C GLN A 116 6.68 25.01 5.51
N ILE A 117 6.37 24.40 4.37
CA ILE A 117 6.65 22.97 4.11
C ILE A 117 8.09 22.63 4.52
N LYS A 118 9.02 23.57 4.37
CA LYS A 118 10.39 23.48 4.88
C LYS A 118 10.47 23.17 6.38
N ILE A 119 9.74 23.89 7.23
CA ILE A 119 9.69 23.67 8.69
C ILE A 119 9.11 22.28 9.01
N LEU A 120 8.05 21.88 8.32
CA LEU A 120 7.47 20.53 8.49
C LEU A 120 8.48 19.44 8.10
N MET A 121 9.20 19.64 6.99
CA MET A 121 10.17 18.68 6.44
C MET A 121 11.55 18.74 7.10
N SER A 122 11.84 19.76 7.93
CA SER A 122 13.12 19.95 8.62
C SER A 122 13.01 19.96 10.15
N GLY A 123 11.82 19.86 10.73
CA GLY A 123 11.62 19.83 12.17
C GLY A 123 12.13 18.53 12.81
N ILE A 124 12.30 18.49 14.14
CA ILE A 124 12.81 17.31 14.87
C ILE A 124 11.97 16.05 14.57
N GLY A 125 10.65 16.19 14.48
CA GLY A 125 9.76 15.08 14.10
C GLY A 125 10.02 14.53 12.70
N SER A 126 10.48 15.36 11.76
CA SER A 126 10.84 14.92 10.41
C SER A 126 12.07 14.02 10.40
N LEU A 127 13.02 14.23 11.32
CA LEU A 127 14.23 13.42 11.40
C LEU A 127 13.90 12.00 11.87
N GLY A 128 13.03 11.88 12.89
CA GLY A 128 12.50 10.58 13.33
C GLY A 128 11.77 9.86 12.21
N LEU A 129 10.87 10.57 11.50
CA LEU A 129 10.15 9.99 10.36
C LEU A 129 11.10 9.52 9.24
N LYS A 130 12.13 10.30 8.91
CA LYS A 130 13.15 9.90 7.93
C LYS A 130 13.91 8.65 8.35
N GLN A 131 14.24 8.52 9.63
CA GLN A 131 14.89 7.31 10.16
C GLN A 131 13.97 6.08 10.05
N GLU A 132 12.69 6.21 10.41
CA GLU A 132 11.72 5.12 10.26
C GLU A 132 11.50 4.74 8.80
N ILE A 133 11.42 5.71 7.89
CA ILE A 133 11.37 5.44 6.43
C ILE A 133 12.60 4.67 5.98
N GLN A 134 13.79 5.02 6.47
CA GLN A 134 15.01 4.31 6.09
C GLN A 134 15.03 2.88 6.64
N LYS A 135 14.57 2.66 7.87
CA LYS A 135 14.40 1.31 8.44
C LYS A 135 13.43 0.49 7.60
N LEU A 136 12.27 1.06 7.26
CA LEU A 136 11.27 0.42 6.40
C LEU A 136 11.83 0.06 5.02
N LYS A 137 12.56 0.98 4.38
CA LYS A 137 13.24 0.71 3.10
C LYS A 137 14.19 -0.48 3.21
N ASN A 138 14.98 -0.55 4.28
CA ASN A 138 15.92 -1.65 4.50
C ASN A 138 15.20 -2.98 4.73
N VAL A 139 14.09 -2.99 5.47
CA VAL A 139 13.25 -4.18 5.68
C VAL A 139 12.70 -4.68 4.35
N LEU A 140 12.08 -3.79 3.57
CA LEU A 140 11.51 -4.13 2.27
C LEU A 140 12.59 -4.63 1.30
N HIS A 141 13.77 -4.01 1.28
CA HIS A 141 14.88 -4.43 0.42
C HIS A 141 15.32 -5.88 0.73
N LYS A 142 15.53 -6.20 2.01
CA LYS A 142 15.92 -7.56 2.43
C LYS A 142 14.84 -8.61 2.14
N ALA A 143 13.58 -8.22 2.24
CA ALA A 143 12.48 -9.14 1.96
C ALA A 143 12.41 -9.55 0.48
N ILE A 144 12.76 -8.64 -0.44
CA ILE A 144 12.73 -8.88 -1.90
C ILE A 144 14.07 -9.35 -2.50
N GLU A 145 15.15 -9.30 -1.74
CA GLU A 145 16.45 -9.84 -2.16
C GLU A 145 16.34 -11.36 -2.40
N LYS A 146 17.34 -11.90 -3.09
CA LYS A 146 17.44 -13.34 -3.31
C LYS A 146 17.41 -14.07 -1.96
N ASP A 147 16.63 -15.15 -1.89
CA ASP A 147 16.38 -15.92 -0.68
C ASP A 147 15.67 -15.11 0.41
N GLY A 148 15.09 -13.93 0.11
CA GLY A 148 14.34 -13.07 1.02
C GLY A 148 12.99 -13.67 1.43
N SER A 149 12.33 -13.06 2.42
CA SER A 149 11.06 -13.58 2.96
C SER A 149 9.97 -13.71 1.89
N SER A 150 9.89 -12.76 0.96
CA SER A 150 8.90 -12.74 -0.11
C SER A 150 9.08 -13.89 -1.10
N GLU A 151 10.32 -14.16 -1.54
CA GLU A 151 10.63 -15.27 -2.45
C GLU A 151 10.37 -16.62 -1.78
N ARG A 152 10.88 -16.82 -0.56
CA ARG A 152 10.68 -18.07 0.20
C ARG A 152 9.20 -18.36 0.44
N ASN A 153 8.41 -17.33 0.77
CA ASN A 153 6.98 -17.49 0.99
C ASN A 153 6.23 -17.80 -0.31
N PHE A 154 6.63 -17.18 -1.43
CA PHE A 154 6.06 -17.50 -2.74
C PHE A 154 6.39 -18.93 -3.18
N ASP A 155 7.64 -19.38 -3.02
CA ASP A 155 8.04 -20.76 -3.34
C ASP A 155 7.29 -21.78 -2.48
N LYS A 156 7.13 -21.48 -1.19
CA LYS A 156 6.32 -22.30 -0.29
C LYS A 156 4.87 -22.39 -0.77
N PHE A 157 4.26 -21.26 -1.14
CA PHE A 157 2.92 -21.25 -1.71
C PHE A 157 2.82 -22.10 -2.98
N VAL A 158 3.75 -21.97 -3.93
CA VAL A 158 3.76 -22.76 -5.16
C VAL A 158 3.87 -24.26 -4.87
N LYS A 159 4.71 -24.63 -3.89
CA LYS A 159 4.85 -26.02 -3.43
C LYS A 159 3.53 -26.55 -2.85
N ASP A 160 2.92 -25.81 -1.93
CA ASP A 160 1.68 -26.22 -1.25
C ASP A 160 0.50 -26.27 -2.23
N LEU A 161 0.44 -25.34 -3.19
CA LEU A 161 -0.53 -25.33 -4.28
C LEU A 161 -0.41 -26.59 -5.15
N LYS A 162 0.81 -26.94 -5.58
CA LYS A 162 1.04 -28.16 -6.36
C LYS A 162 0.61 -29.39 -5.57
N ALA A 163 0.99 -29.49 -4.29
CA ALA A 163 0.60 -30.60 -3.43
C ALA A 163 -0.92 -30.78 -3.39
N LYS A 164 -1.67 -29.67 -3.28
CA LYS A 164 -3.14 -29.70 -3.26
C LYS A 164 -3.78 -30.07 -4.60
N ILE A 165 -3.22 -29.64 -5.73
CA ILE A 165 -3.77 -29.94 -7.06
C ILE A 165 -3.58 -31.42 -7.43
N TYR A 166 -2.48 -32.03 -6.98
CA TYR A 166 -2.12 -33.41 -7.32
C TYR A 166 -2.56 -34.44 -6.25
N THR A 167 -3.41 -34.05 -5.31
CA THR A 167 -4.10 -34.92 -4.33
C THR A 167 -5.60 -34.86 -4.52
#